data_AF-A0A1K1LHS2-F1
#
_entry.id   AF-A0A1K1LHS2-F1
#
_cell.length_a   1.000
_cell.length_b   1.000
_cell.length_c   1.000
_cell.angle_alpha   90.00
_cell.angle_beta   90.00
_cell.angle_gamma   90.00
#
_symmetry.space_group_name_H-M   'P 1'
#
loop_
_entity.id
_entity.type
_entity.pdbx_description
1 polymer ?
#
loop_
_entity_poly.entity_id
_entity_poly.type
_entity_poly.pdbx_seq_one_letter_code
_entity_poly.pdbx_strand_id
1 'polypeptide(L)'
;MDLEDQWKLARVIEHGNHTNLCVLIGCPDAESSQIQAETVSTGDPSLSGPLTGKPLRLRVMHIVEPEAAAFFSPRAFEKYILPAIHRLDKEAICQRMHDIRKKNG
;
A
#
# COMPACT_ATOMS: atom_id res chain seq x y z
N MET A 1 -6.74 -2.02 7.04
CA MET A 1 -5.83 -1.25 7.90
C MET A 1 -6.60 -0.89 9.15
N ASP A 2 -6.20 -1.44 10.29
CA ASP A 2 -6.85 -1.14 11.57
C ASP A 2 -6.33 0.16 12.19
N LEU A 3 -6.88 0.57 13.33
CA LEU A 3 -6.46 1.79 14.01
C LEU A 3 -5.00 1.72 14.48
N GLU A 4 -4.50 0.55 14.87
CA GLU A 4 -3.13 0.41 15.36
C GLU A 4 -2.13 0.65 14.22
N ASP A 5 -2.39 0.09 13.04
CA ASP A 5 -1.63 0.34 11.81
C ASP A 5 -1.63 1.82 11.44
N GLN A 6 -2.80 2.46 11.53
CA GLN A 6 -2.94 3.90 11.25
C GLN A 6 -2.09 4.75 12.19
N TRP A 7 -2.07 4.42 13.50
CA TRP A 7 -1.24 5.14 14.48
C TRP A 7 0.25 4.94 14.23
N LYS A 8 0.68 3.72 13.89
CA LYS A 8 2.07 3.43 13.54
C LYS A 8 2.49 4.25 12.31
N LEU A 9 1.66 4.26 11.28
CA LEU A 9 1.93 5.03 10.06
C LEU A 9 1.99 6.53 10.36
N ALA A 10 1.04 7.08 11.12
CA ALA A 10 1.04 8.49 11.51
C ALA A 10 2.33 8.89 12.23
N ARG A 11 2.84 8.06 13.15
CA ARG A 11 4.12 8.31 13.84
C ARG A 11 5.32 8.28 12.90
N VAL A 12 5.36 7.34 11.96
CA VAL A 12 6.43 7.28 10.94
C VAL A 12 6.41 8.52 10.06
N ILE A 13 5.20 8.97 9.70
CA ILE A 13 4.98 10.18 8.92
C ILE A 13 5.48 11.42 9.68
N GLU A 14 5.09 11.61 10.94
CA GLU A 14 5.48 12.76 11.76
C GLU A 14 7.00 12.89 11.94
N HIS A 15 7.71 11.75 12.00
CA HIS A 15 9.16 11.73 12.18
C HIS A 15 9.95 11.68 10.86
N GLY A 16 9.28 11.45 9.72
CA GLY A 16 9.89 11.26 8.42
C GLY A 16 9.68 12.42 7.45
N ASN A 17 10.54 12.54 6.45
CA ASN A 17 10.23 13.38 5.29
C ASN A 17 9.29 12.61 4.36
N HIS A 18 8.01 13.01 4.32
CA HIS A 18 6.93 12.36 3.56
C HIS A 18 7.30 12.00 2.11
N THR A 19 8.15 12.81 1.46
CA THR A 19 8.53 12.61 0.04
C THR A 19 9.33 11.34 -0.20
N ASN A 20 9.99 10.80 0.82
CA ASN A 20 10.82 9.59 0.71
C ASN A 20 10.13 8.33 1.25
N LEU A 21 8.86 8.42 1.62
CA LEU A 21 8.10 7.27 2.13
C LEU A 21 7.30 6.60 0.99
N CYS A 22 7.29 5.28 1.01
CA CYS A 22 6.43 4.44 0.17
C CYS A 22 5.77 3.39 1.05
N VAL A 23 4.46 3.24 0.94
CA VAL A 23 3.70 2.18 1.60
C VAL A 23 3.65 0.98 0.68
N LEU A 24 4.09 -0.16 1.18
CA LEU A 24 3.98 -1.44 0.49
C LEU A 24 2.81 -2.22 1.09
N ILE A 25 1.81 -2.53 0.28
CA ILE A 25 0.60 -3.27 0.69
C ILE A 25 0.57 -4.69 0.10
N GLY A 26 -0.19 -5.58 0.73
CA GLY A 26 -0.31 -7.00 0.35
C GLY A 26 -1.72 -7.52 0.52
N CYS A 27 -2.69 -6.79 -0.01
CA CYS A 27 -4.10 -7.17 0.00
C CYS A 27 -4.36 -8.38 -0.93
N PRO A 28 -5.40 -9.18 -0.64
CA PRO A 28 -5.68 -10.39 -1.42
C PRO A 28 -6.36 -10.13 -2.77
N ASP A 29 -6.95 -8.96 -2.98
CA ASP A 29 -7.73 -8.65 -4.18
C ASP A 29 -7.68 -7.15 -4.55
N ALA A 30 -8.20 -6.81 -5.73
CA ALA A 30 -8.15 -5.45 -6.27
C ALA A 30 -8.96 -4.43 -5.44
N GLU A 31 -10.12 -4.83 -4.90
CA GLU A 31 -10.99 -3.94 -4.13
C GLU A 31 -10.37 -3.60 -2.78
N SER A 32 -9.90 -4.61 -2.05
CA SER A 32 -9.21 -4.41 -0.77
C SER A 32 -7.88 -3.67 -0.94
N SER A 33 -7.17 -3.88 -2.06
CA SER A 33 -6.00 -3.09 -2.45
C SER A 33 -6.34 -1.63 -2.64
N GLN A 34 -7.46 -1.33 -3.33
CA GLN A 34 -7.90 0.03 -3.54
C GLN A 34 -8.17 0.75 -2.22
N ILE A 35 -8.96 0.13 -1.35
CA ILE A 35 -9.36 0.74 -0.08
C ILE A 35 -8.11 1.12 0.72
N GLN A 36 -7.14 0.22 0.85
CA GLN A 36 -5.90 0.52 1.59
C GLN A 36 -5.05 1.59 0.89
N ALA A 37 -4.95 1.55 -0.45
CA ALA A 37 -4.23 2.56 -1.21
C ALA A 37 -4.83 3.95 -1.00
N GLU A 38 -6.15 4.09 -1.08
CA GLU A 38 -6.86 5.35 -0.84
C GLU A 38 -6.70 5.81 0.62
N THR A 39 -6.82 4.91 1.61
CA THR A 39 -6.58 5.24 3.03
C THR A 39 -5.21 5.88 3.25
N VAL A 40 -4.14 5.37 2.64
CA VAL A 40 -2.78 5.89 2.84
C VAL A 40 -2.40 7.05 1.92
N SER A 41 -3.11 7.26 0.81
CA SER A 41 -2.82 8.36 -0.12
C SER A 41 -3.69 9.58 0.14
N THR A 42 -5.01 9.38 0.22
CA THR A 42 -6.02 10.45 0.32
C THR A 42 -6.59 10.60 1.73
N GLY A 43 -6.27 9.65 2.62
CA GLY A 43 -6.76 9.61 3.99
C GLY A 43 -7.88 8.58 4.13
N ASP A 44 -8.08 8.14 5.37
CA ASP A 44 -9.13 7.17 5.69
C ASP A 44 -10.52 7.81 5.53
N PRO A 45 -11.47 7.18 4.80
CA PRO A 45 -12.81 7.72 4.59
C PRO A 45 -13.72 7.61 5.82
N SER A 46 -13.31 6.87 6.85
CA SER A 46 -14.05 6.78 8.11
C SER A 46 -13.98 8.09 8.90
N LEU A 47 -14.90 8.23 9.86
CA LEU A 47 -15.04 9.43 10.70
C LEU A 47 -14.04 9.46 11.88
N SER A 48 -13.17 8.45 12.04
CA SER A 48 -12.27 8.36 13.18
C SER A 48 -10.95 7.67 12.85
N GLY A 49 -9.87 8.17 13.46
CA GLY A 49 -8.52 7.64 13.28
C GLY A 49 -7.51 8.74 12.94
N PRO A 50 -6.22 8.46 13.06
CA PRO A 50 -5.18 9.46 12.84
C PRO A 50 -5.00 9.83 11.37
N LEU A 51 -5.50 9.02 10.42
CA LEU A 51 -5.41 9.28 8.98
C LEU A 51 -6.68 9.90 8.39
N THR A 52 -7.73 10.12 9.20
CA THR A 52 -9.00 10.68 8.74
C THR A 52 -8.83 12.08 8.15
N GLY A 53 -9.38 12.29 6.95
CA GLY A 53 -9.53 13.62 6.34
C GLY A 53 -8.23 14.34 5.96
N LYS A 54 -7.08 13.66 5.99
CA LYS A 54 -5.78 14.24 5.61
C LYS A 54 -5.21 13.54 4.38
N PRO A 55 -5.00 14.25 3.26
CA PRO A 55 -4.25 13.70 2.14
C PRO A 55 -2.78 13.57 2.54
N LEU A 56 -2.36 12.34 2.84
CA LEU A 56 -0.98 12.03 3.28
C LEU A 56 0.02 12.06 2.12
N ARG A 57 -0.49 11.97 0.88
CA ARG A 57 0.28 11.97 -0.38
C ARG A 57 1.42 10.95 -0.40
N LEU A 58 1.27 9.87 0.35
CA LEU A 58 2.24 8.78 0.33
C LEU A 58 2.14 8.03 -0.99
N ARG A 59 3.30 7.66 -1.53
CA ARG A 59 3.35 6.69 -2.62
C ARG A 59 2.92 5.33 -2.07
N VAL A 60 2.15 4.60 -2.87
CA VAL A 60 1.68 3.26 -2.51
C VAL A 60 1.94 2.29 -3.66
N MET A 61 2.38 1.09 -3.29
CA MET A 61 2.70 0.00 -4.21
C MET A 61 2.25 -1.32 -3.60
N HIS A 62 1.83 -2.25 -4.43
CA HIS A 62 1.42 -3.59 -4.02
C HIS A 62 2.56 -4.60 -4.19
N ILE A 63 2.63 -5.58 -3.29
CA ILE A 63 3.66 -6.64 -3.30
C ILE A 63 3.62 -7.55 -4.55
N VAL A 64 2.54 -7.48 -5.32
CA VAL A 64 2.38 -8.26 -6.57
C VAL A 64 2.99 -7.54 -7.77
N GLU A 65 3.28 -6.23 -7.65
CA GLU A 65 3.92 -5.45 -8.70
C GLU A 65 5.37 -5.93 -8.87
N PRO A 66 5.86 -6.15 -10.10
CA PRO A 66 7.20 -6.66 -10.35
C PRO A 66 8.32 -5.87 -9.67
N GLU A 67 8.16 -4.55 -9.60
CA GLU A 67 9.10 -3.62 -8.97
C GLU A 67 9.23 -3.88 -7.46
N ALA A 68 8.22 -4.47 -6.82
CA ALA A 68 8.25 -4.77 -5.39
C ALA A 68 9.30 -5.83 -5.02
N ALA A 69 9.67 -6.71 -5.95
CA ALA A 69 10.70 -7.73 -5.69
C ALA A 69 12.07 -7.10 -5.37
N ALA A 70 12.35 -5.89 -5.84
CA ALA A 70 13.62 -5.20 -5.61
C ALA A 70 13.85 -4.81 -4.14
N PHE A 71 12.81 -4.78 -3.30
CA PHE A 71 12.92 -4.48 -1.87
C PHE A 71 13.37 -5.67 -1.02
N PHE A 72 13.48 -6.86 -1.62
CA PHE A 72 13.74 -8.11 -0.90
C PHE A 72 14.95 -8.83 -1.47
N SER A 73 15.61 -9.63 -0.63
CA SER A 73 16.58 -10.58 -1.17
C SER A 73 15.88 -11.57 -2.10
N PRO A 74 16.45 -11.93 -3.26
CA PRO A 74 15.80 -12.84 -4.22
C PRO A 74 15.37 -14.16 -3.57
N ARG A 75 16.24 -14.74 -2.74
CA ARG A 75 15.99 -15.99 -2.03
C ARG A 75 14.82 -15.87 -1.03
N ALA A 76 14.70 -14.75 -0.31
CA ALA A 76 13.59 -14.55 0.60
C ALA A 76 12.28 -14.31 -0.15
N PHE A 77 12.31 -13.53 -1.24
CA PHE A 77 11.14 -13.27 -2.06
C PHE A 77 10.59 -14.56 -2.66
N GLU A 78 11.45 -15.36 -3.29
CA GLU A 78 11.08 -16.64 -3.88
C GLU A 78 10.52 -17.62 -2.85
N LYS A 79 11.12 -17.68 -1.66
CA LYS A 79 10.70 -18.64 -0.61
C LYS A 79 9.41 -18.22 0.11
N TYR A 80 9.25 -16.94 0.42
CA TYR A 80 8.22 -16.49 1.37
C TYR A 80 7.08 -15.68 0.72
N ILE A 81 7.34 -14.99 -0.39
CA ILE A 81 6.39 -14.04 -0.99
C ILE A 81 5.80 -14.62 -2.28
N LEU A 82 6.67 -15.11 -3.17
CA LEU A 82 6.30 -15.60 -4.48
C LEU A 82 5.19 -16.67 -4.46
N PRO A 83 5.22 -17.69 -3.56
CA PRO A 83 4.16 -18.69 -3.49
C PRO A 83 2.81 -18.10 -3.11
N ALA A 84 2.80 -17.03 -2.30
CA ALA A 84 1.58 -16.36 -1.87
C ALA A 84 0.98 -15.53 -3.01
N ILE A 85 1.80 -14.69 -3.65
CA ILE A 85 1.32 -13.82 -4.73
C ILE A 85 0.91 -14.60 -5.99
N HIS A 86 1.41 -15.82 -6.20
CA HIS A 86 0.95 -16.69 -7.29
C HIS A 86 -0.51 -17.13 -7.19
N ARG A 87 -1.14 -16.99 -6.02
CA ARG A 87 -2.55 -17.33 -5.82
C ARG A 87 -3.49 -16.14 -6.02
N LEU A 88 -2.95 -14.96 -6.28
CA LEU A 88 -3.72 -13.73 -6.42
C LEU A 88 -3.91 -13.39 -7.89
N ASP A 89 -4.99 -12.67 -8.20
CA ASP A 89 -5.21 -12.06 -9.52
C ASP A 89 -4.30 -10.83 -9.66
N LYS A 90 -3.06 -11.08 -10.08
CA LYS A 90 -2.02 -10.04 -10.16
C LYS A 90 -2.40 -8.98 -11.16
N GLU A 91 -2.98 -9.37 -12.29
CA GLU A 91 -3.39 -8.49 -13.37
C GLU A 91 -4.45 -7.49 -12.88
N ALA A 92 -5.51 -7.97 -12.23
CA ALA A 92 -6.55 -7.10 -11.69
C ALA A 92 -6.03 -6.15 -10.61
N ILE A 93 -5.17 -6.65 -9.71
CA ILE A 93 -4.56 -5.82 -8.66
C ILE A 93 -3.66 -4.74 -9.28
N CYS A 94 -2.75 -5.12 -10.18
CA CYS A 94 -1.83 -4.18 -10.83
C CYS A 94 -2.59 -3.10 -11.61
N GLN A 95 -3.61 -3.49 -12.37
CA GLN A 95 -4.45 -2.52 -13.10
C GLN A 95 -5.12 -1.54 -12.14
N ARG A 96 -5.71 -2.04 -11.05
CA ARG A 96 -6.36 -1.17 -10.06
C ARG A 96 -5.38 -0.23 -9.37
N MET A 97 -4.19 -0.70 -9.01
CA MET A 97 -3.13 0.13 -8.42
C MET A 97 -2.66 1.23 -9.39
N HIS A 98 -2.55 0.91 -10.68
CA HIS A 98 -2.25 1.89 -11.72
C HIS A 98 -3.32 2.98 -11.80
N ASP A 99 -4.60 2.60 -11.84
CA ASP A 99 -5.72 3.54 -11.96
C ASP A 99 -5.77 4.51 -10.77
N ILE A 100 -5.54 4.01 -9.55
CA ILE A 100 -5.52 4.81 -8.32
C ILE A 100 -4.36 5.80 -8.33
N ARG A 101 -3.15 5.37 -8.69
CA ARG A 101 -1.99 6.27 -8.77
C ARG A 101 -2.18 7.35 -9.84
N LYS A 102 -2.85 7.03 -10.95
CA LYS A 102 -3.21 8.01 -11.98
C LYS A 102 -4.27 9.01 -11.50
N LYS A 103 -5.24 8.56 -10.70
CA LYS A 103 -6.27 9.42 -10.08
C LYS A 103 -5.69 10.38 -9.03
N ASN A 104 -4.65 9.94 -8.31
CA ASN A 104 -4.09 10.66 -7.17
C ASN A 104 -2.84 11.50 -7.48
N GLY A 105 -2.26 11.36 -8.67
CA GLY A 105 -1.13 12.16 -9.16
C GLY A 105 -1.59 13.47 -9.77
#